data_AF-A0AB37MR54-F1
#
_entry.id   AF-A0AB37MR54-F1
#
_cell.length_a   1.000
_cell.length_b   1.000
_cell.length_c   1.000
_cell.angle_alpha   90.00
_cell.angle_beta   90.00
_cell.angle_gamma   90.00
#
_symmetry.space_group_name_H-M   'P 1'
#
loop_
_entity.id
_entity.type
_entity.pdbx_description
1 polymer ?
#
loop_
_entity_poly.entity_id
_entity_poly.type
_entity_poly.pdbx_seq_one_letter_code
_entity_poly.pdbx_strand_id
1 'polypeptide(L)'
;VFHDPQGLIDLMGGKESFVEMLDSVFIVPPLFDDSYYGQVIHEIREMTVMNMGNYAHGNQPIQHMIYLYNYAGEPWKAQYWLRQVMNRMYTAGPDGYCGDEDNGQTSAWYVFSALGFYPVCPGTDEYVLGAPLFRKATLHFENGKSLTIDAPDNSPENMYIESLKVNCVDYSRNYLTHGDLLNGGTLRFDMGSQPNMKRGTQPEDYPYSFSNELKK
;
A
#
# COMPACT_ATOMS: atom_id res chain seq x y z
N VAL A 1 12.85 5.07 3.53
CA VAL A 1 13.35 4.53 4.83
C VAL A 1 12.54 3.28 5.17
N PHE A 2 12.76 2.19 4.43
CA PHE A 2 11.86 1.02 4.48
C PHE A 2 11.85 0.32 5.84
N HIS A 3 13.02 0.18 6.45
CA HIS A 3 13.24 -0.55 7.70
C HIS A 3 12.95 0.26 8.96
N ASP A 4 12.76 1.57 8.85
CA ASP A 4 12.46 2.41 10.02
C ASP A 4 11.49 3.57 9.73
N PRO A 5 10.26 3.30 9.26
CA PRO A 5 9.25 4.35 9.13
C PRO A 5 8.96 5.10 10.44
N GLN A 6 8.96 4.43 11.60
CA GLN A 6 8.80 5.12 12.88
C GLN A 6 9.91 6.14 13.14
N GLY A 7 11.18 5.81 12.88
CA GLY A 7 12.27 6.78 12.99
C GLY A 7 12.08 7.99 12.08
N LEU A 8 11.53 7.79 10.87
CA LEU A 8 11.17 8.89 9.98
C LEU A 8 10.00 9.73 10.51
N ILE A 9 8.97 9.09 11.08
CA ILE A 9 7.85 9.77 11.74
C ILE A 9 8.36 10.65 12.89
N ASP A 10 9.27 10.12 13.72
CA ASP A 10 9.87 10.84 14.84
C ASP A 10 10.66 12.07 14.35
N LEU A 11 11.43 11.94 13.26
CA LEU A 11 12.16 13.06 12.64
C LEU A 11 11.25 14.13 12.05
N MET A 12 10.06 13.76 11.56
CA MET A 12 9.07 14.69 11.02
C MET A 12 8.22 15.37 12.12
N GLY A 13 8.45 15.05 13.39
CA GLY A 13 7.75 15.67 14.51
C GLY A 13 6.48 14.96 14.96
N GLY A 14 6.24 13.72 14.52
CA GLY A 14 5.09 12.91 14.90
C GLY A 14 4.23 12.45 13.72
N LYS A 15 3.23 11.64 14.03
CA LYS A 15 2.38 10.97 13.02
C LYS A 15 1.54 11.97 12.25
N GLU A 16 1.04 13.01 12.92
CA GLU A 16 0.20 14.05 12.34
C GLU A 16 0.97 14.81 11.25
N SER A 17 2.16 15.33 11.57
CA SER A 17 3.02 16.01 10.60
C SER A 17 3.47 15.08 9.47
N PHE A 18 3.76 13.81 9.79
CA PHE A 18 4.09 12.81 8.77
C PHE A 18 2.94 12.58 7.78
N VAL A 19 1.70 12.45 8.28
CA VAL A 19 0.50 12.28 7.46
C VAL A 19 0.20 13.51 6.62
N GLU A 20 0.33 14.72 7.18
CA GLU A 20 0.20 15.97 6.43
C GLU A 20 1.19 16.05 5.27
N MET A 21 2.43 15.62 5.51
CA MET A 21 3.46 15.54 4.46
C MET A 21 3.09 14.52 3.38
N LEU A 22 2.59 13.33 3.74
CA LEU A 22 2.10 12.35 2.75
C LEU A 22 0.92 12.87 1.93
N ASP A 23 -0.06 13.49 2.59
CA ASP A 23 -1.23 14.07 1.93
C ASP A 23 -0.81 15.15 0.94
N SER A 24 0.18 15.97 1.30
CA SER A 24 0.69 17.04 0.44
C SER A 24 1.19 16.52 -0.91
N VAL A 25 1.78 15.31 -0.97
CA VAL A 25 2.32 14.71 -2.21
C VAL A 25 1.24 14.61 -3.30
N PHE A 26 0.01 14.27 -2.93
CA PHE A 26 -1.09 14.14 -3.88
C PHE A 26 -1.77 15.47 -4.23
N ILE A 27 -1.58 16.50 -3.42
CA ILE A 27 -2.29 17.79 -3.52
C ILE A 27 -1.46 18.84 -4.26
N VAL A 28 -0.15 18.87 -4.02
CA VAL A 28 0.72 19.88 -4.65
C VAL A 28 0.71 19.71 -6.17
N PRO A 29 0.70 20.78 -6.97
CA PRO A 29 0.84 20.65 -8.41
C PRO A 29 2.16 19.92 -8.76
N PRO A 30 2.22 19.17 -9.88
CA PRO A 30 3.42 18.45 -10.32
C PRO A 30 4.50 19.41 -10.86
N LEU A 31 4.93 20.37 -10.03
CA LEU A 31 6.04 21.26 -10.32
C LEU A 31 7.34 20.49 -10.16
N PHE A 32 8.28 20.73 -11.07
CA PHE A 32 9.58 20.08 -11.08
C PHE A 32 10.67 21.09 -11.50
N ASP A 33 11.91 20.78 -11.15
CA ASP A 33 13.11 21.45 -11.63
C ASP A 33 13.94 20.40 -12.39
N ASP A 34 14.12 20.60 -13.70
CA ASP A 34 14.84 19.69 -14.59
C ASP A 34 16.27 20.14 -14.90
N SER A 35 16.79 21.15 -14.18
CA SER A 35 18.11 21.76 -14.41
C SER A 35 19.27 20.76 -14.39
N TYR A 36 19.17 19.68 -13.61
CA TYR A 36 20.17 18.62 -13.57
C TYR A 36 20.26 17.84 -14.90
N TYR A 37 19.11 17.54 -15.52
CA TYR A 37 19.05 16.81 -16.79
C TYR A 37 19.15 17.74 -18.01
N GLY A 38 18.85 19.03 -17.83
CA GLY A 38 18.81 20.03 -18.89
C GLY A 38 17.62 19.87 -19.86
N GLN A 39 16.70 18.95 -19.54
CA GLN A 39 15.49 18.67 -20.32
C GLN A 39 14.48 17.86 -19.48
N VAL A 40 13.22 17.88 -19.90
CA VAL A 40 12.16 17.04 -19.35
C VAL A 40 12.35 15.60 -19.82
N ILE A 41 12.90 14.75 -18.94
CA ILE A 41 12.96 13.30 -19.15
C ILE A 41 11.55 12.68 -19.10
N HIS A 42 11.41 11.45 -19.58
CA HIS A 42 10.09 10.84 -19.74
C HIS A 42 9.39 10.61 -18.38
N GLU A 43 10.12 10.27 -17.33
CA GLU A 43 9.60 10.05 -15.98
C GLU A 43 8.97 11.33 -15.39
N ILE A 44 9.58 12.49 -15.68
CA ILE A 44 8.99 13.79 -15.30
C ILE A 44 7.70 14.03 -16.09
N ARG A 45 7.72 13.78 -17.41
CA ARG A 45 6.55 13.95 -18.25
C ARG A 45 5.40 13.04 -17.80
N GLU A 46 5.69 11.77 -17.54
CA GLU A 46 4.75 10.76 -17.06
C GLU A 46 4.08 11.23 -15.78
N MET A 47 4.83 11.69 -14.76
CA MET A 47 4.25 12.27 -13.54
C MET A 47 3.26 13.40 -13.83
N THR A 48 3.62 14.33 -14.73
CA THR A 48 2.81 15.55 -14.98
C THR A 48 1.44 15.26 -15.59
N VAL A 49 1.30 14.18 -16.39
CA VAL A 49 0.05 13.87 -17.09
C VAL A 49 -0.93 13.05 -16.25
N MET A 50 -0.48 12.49 -15.12
CA MET A 50 -1.30 11.59 -14.29
C MET A 50 -2.32 12.31 -13.38
N ASN A 51 -2.15 13.61 -13.17
CA ASN A 51 -3.02 14.42 -12.30
C ASN A 51 -3.22 13.78 -10.91
N MET A 52 -2.11 13.46 -10.25
CA MET A 52 -2.03 12.91 -8.88
C MET A 52 -0.96 13.64 -8.04
N GLY A 53 -0.86 14.96 -8.23
CA GLY A 53 0.18 15.78 -7.62
C GLY A 53 1.58 15.31 -8.00
N ASN A 54 2.50 15.26 -7.04
CA ASN A 54 3.86 14.74 -7.19
C ASN A 54 3.98 13.23 -6.93
N TYR A 55 2.86 12.49 -6.88
CA TYR A 55 2.91 11.02 -6.79
C TYR A 55 3.28 10.38 -8.13
N ALA A 56 4.58 10.26 -8.41
CA ALA A 56 5.14 9.70 -9.63
C ALA A 56 5.16 8.15 -9.61
N HIS A 57 3.98 7.52 -9.73
CA HIS A 57 3.84 6.06 -9.59
C HIS A 57 4.69 5.23 -10.57
N GLY A 58 4.93 5.75 -11.78
CA GLY A 58 5.77 5.12 -12.80
C GLY A 58 7.24 5.00 -12.41
N ASN A 59 7.66 5.60 -11.28
CA ASN A 59 9.04 5.55 -10.80
C ASN A 59 9.13 4.77 -9.48
N GLN A 60 10.10 3.87 -9.37
CA GLN A 60 10.25 2.90 -8.27
C GLN A 60 10.33 3.51 -6.87
N PRO A 61 11.07 4.62 -6.63
CA PRO A 61 11.33 5.10 -5.28
C PRO A 61 10.08 5.36 -4.43
N ILE A 62 8.95 5.73 -5.07
CA ILE A 62 7.73 6.14 -4.37
C ILE A 62 6.67 5.03 -4.29
N GLN A 63 6.86 3.89 -4.95
CA GLN A 63 5.82 2.85 -5.07
C GLN A 63 5.34 2.28 -3.71
N HIS A 64 6.19 2.33 -2.68
CA HIS A 64 5.85 1.90 -1.32
C HIS A 64 5.15 2.98 -0.48
N MET A 65 5.18 4.25 -0.90
CA MET A 65 4.84 5.41 -0.06
C MET A 65 3.41 5.35 0.48
N ILE A 66 2.45 4.91 -0.33
CA ILE A 66 1.03 4.85 0.09
C ILE A 66 0.85 3.92 1.28
N TYR A 67 1.62 2.83 1.36
CA TYR A 67 1.55 1.92 2.49
C TYR A 67 2.06 2.54 3.80
N LEU A 68 2.77 3.67 3.75
CA LEU A 68 3.30 4.33 4.95
C LEU A 68 2.21 4.94 5.84
N TYR A 69 1.00 5.20 5.34
CA TYR A 69 -0.12 5.61 6.20
C TYR A 69 -0.44 4.57 7.28
N ASN A 70 -0.19 3.27 7.02
CA ASN A 70 -0.38 2.19 7.99
C ASN A 70 0.52 2.31 9.22
N TYR A 71 1.69 2.95 9.08
CA TYR A 71 2.65 3.18 10.17
C TYR A 71 2.29 4.41 11.01
N ALA A 72 1.46 5.31 10.47
CA ALA A 72 0.95 6.49 11.16
C ALA A 72 -0.46 6.29 11.73
N GLY A 73 -1.04 5.09 11.62
CA GLY A 73 -2.36 4.78 12.16
C GLY A 73 -3.53 5.32 11.35
N GLU A 74 -3.33 5.64 10.06
CA GLU A 74 -4.41 6.05 9.14
C GLU A 74 -4.56 5.10 7.93
N PRO A 75 -4.72 3.78 8.15
CA PRO A 75 -4.75 2.79 7.06
C PRO A 75 -5.84 3.04 6.01
N TRP A 76 -6.94 3.72 6.37
CA TRP A 76 -7.99 4.09 5.41
C TRP A 76 -7.50 5.03 4.31
N LYS A 77 -6.49 5.89 4.56
CA LYS A 77 -5.89 6.73 3.52
C LYS A 77 -5.11 5.89 2.52
N ALA A 78 -4.41 4.84 2.98
CA ALA A 78 -3.78 3.88 2.09
C ALA A 78 -4.82 3.17 1.21
N GLN A 79 -5.90 2.67 1.81
CA GLN A 79 -6.98 1.97 1.10
C GLN A 79 -7.56 2.84 -0.04
N TYR A 80 -7.82 4.12 0.24
CA TYR A 80 -8.29 5.08 -0.77
C TYR A 80 -7.28 5.26 -1.91
N TRP A 81 -6.05 5.67 -1.60
CA TRP A 81 -5.06 6.00 -2.63
C TRP A 81 -4.60 4.79 -3.44
N LEU A 82 -4.46 3.62 -2.82
CA LEU A 82 -4.16 2.37 -3.54
C LEU A 82 -5.26 2.03 -4.55
N ARG A 83 -6.53 2.19 -4.17
CA ARG A 83 -7.64 1.98 -5.10
C ARG A 83 -7.62 3.00 -6.24
N GLN A 84 -7.28 4.27 -5.98
CA GLN A 84 -7.12 5.27 -7.04
C GLN A 84 -6.03 4.87 -8.03
N VAL A 85 -4.86 4.45 -7.54
CA VAL A 85 -3.73 4.05 -8.38
C VAL A 85 -4.08 2.84 -9.23
N MET A 86 -4.58 1.76 -8.63
CA MET A 86 -4.95 0.54 -9.37
C MET A 86 -6.01 0.79 -10.45
N ASN A 87 -6.95 1.71 -10.21
CA ASN A 87 -8.04 2.01 -11.16
C ASN A 87 -7.64 2.97 -12.28
N ARG A 88 -6.64 3.82 -12.07
CA ARG A 88 -6.31 4.94 -12.99
C ARG A 88 -4.98 4.77 -13.72
N MET A 89 -4.04 4.06 -13.13
CA MET A 89 -2.64 4.00 -13.59
C MET A 89 -2.29 2.69 -14.29
N TYR A 90 -3.25 1.77 -14.39
CA TYR A 90 -3.10 0.47 -15.03
C TYR A 90 -4.29 0.20 -15.94
N THR A 91 -4.01 -0.15 -17.19
CA THR A 91 -5.02 -0.63 -18.15
C THR A 91 -4.50 -1.88 -18.86
N ALA A 92 -5.40 -2.65 -19.46
CA ALA A 92 -5.04 -3.88 -20.19
C ALA A 92 -4.65 -3.61 -21.66
N GLY A 93 -4.58 -2.34 -22.07
CA GLY A 93 -4.24 -1.93 -23.43
C GLY A 93 -2.73 -2.01 -23.73
N PRO A 94 -2.33 -1.81 -25.00
CA PRO A 94 -0.91 -1.73 -25.37
C PRO A 94 -0.13 -0.60 -24.65
N ASP A 95 -0.83 0.45 -24.25
CA ASP A 95 -0.37 1.60 -23.44
C ASP A 95 -0.74 1.43 -21.96
N GLY A 96 -0.65 0.19 -21.46
CA GLY A 96 -1.23 -0.23 -20.19
C GLY A 96 -0.65 0.37 -18.91
N TYR A 97 0.56 0.91 -18.94
CA TYR A 97 1.28 1.39 -17.77
C TYR A 97 1.42 2.91 -17.77
N CYS A 98 1.53 3.49 -16.57
CA CYS A 98 1.75 4.92 -16.35
C CYS A 98 3.24 5.35 -16.44
N GLY A 99 4.13 4.46 -16.88
CA GLY A 99 5.58 4.60 -16.95
C GLY A 99 6.22 3.27 -17.32
N ASP A 100 7.52 3.12 -17.07
CA ASP A 100 8.24 1.89 -17.38
C ASP A 100 7.78 0.69 -16.53
N GLU A 101 7.78 -0.50 -17.15
CA GLU A 101 7.35 -1.75 -16.51
C GLU A 101 8.42 -2.30 -15.55
N ASP A 102 9.70 -2.06 -15.89
CA ASP A 102 10.89 -2.38 -15.12
C ASP A 102 10.99 -3.82 -14.63
N ASN A 103 11.03 -4.75 -15.60
CA ASN A 103 11.43 -6.15 -15.41
C ASN A 103 10.56 -6.91 -14.40
N GLY A 104 9.27 -6.55 -14.31
CA GLY A 104 8.34 -7.14 -13.37
C GLY A 104 8.07 -6.30 -12.13
N GLN A 105 8.82 -5.23 -11.84
CA GLN A 105 8.64 -4.44 -10.62
C GLN A 105 7.25 -3.76 -10.59
N THR A 106 6.91 -3.00 -11.62
CA THR A 106 5.63 -2.27 -11.71
C THR A 106 4.45 -3.25 -11.84
N SER A 107 4.65 -4.35 -12.57
CA SER A 107 3.66 -5.44 -12.65
C SER A 107 3.42 -6.13 -11.30
N ALA A 108 4.49 -6.47 -10.56
CA ALA A 108 4.39 -7.13 -9.26
C ALA A 108 3.74 -6.22 -8.21
N TRP A 109 3.98 -4.90 -8.29
CA TRP A 109 3.27 -3.93 -7.47
C TRP A 109 1.76 -4.07 -7.62
N TYR A 110 1.25 -4.16 -8.85
CA TYR A 110 -0.18 -4.34 -9.11
C TYR A 110 -0.68 -5.68 -8.54
N VAL A 111 0.05 -6.78 -8.74
CA VAL A 111 -0.33 -8.11 -8.24
C VAL A 111 -0.47 -8.10 -6.71
N PHE A 112 0.54 -7.60 -5.99
CA PHE A 112 0.50 -7.51 -4.52
C PHE A 112 -0.63 -6.58 -4.05
N SER A 113 -0.72 -5.38 -4.64
CA SER A 113 -1.72 -4.39 -4.26
C SER A 113 -3.15 -4.91 -4.51
N ALA A 114 -3.38 -5.65 -5.59
CA ALA A 114 -4.68 -6.24 -5.91
C ALA A 114 -5.06 -7.39 -4.97
N LEU A 115 -4.08 -8.13 -4.44
CA LEU A 115 -4.28 -9.11 -3.35
C LEU A 115 -4.58 -8.41 -2.01
N GLY A 116 -4.18 -7.14 -1.86
CA GLY A 116 -4.49 -6.31 -0.71
C GLY A 116 -3.37 -6.18 0.32
N PHE A 117 -2.12 -6.53 -0.02
CA PHE A 117 -0.96 -6.36 0.85
C PHE A 117 0.35 -6.23 0.05
N TYR A 118 1.39 -5.61 0.61
CA TYR A 118 2.64 -5.32 -0.10
C TYR A 118 3.89 -5.44 0.79
N PRO A 119 5.00 -6.00 0.29
CA PRO A 119 6.25 -6.12 1.05
C PRO A 119 7.02 -4.78 1.09
N VAL A 120 6.64 -3.86 1.98
CA VAL A 120 7.27 -2.53 2.10
C VAL A 120 8.76 -2.62 2.47
N CYS A 121 9.13 -3.57 3.34
CA CYS A 121 10.49 -3.73 3.82
C CYS A 121 10.98 -5.17 3.60
N PRO A 122 11.41 -5.54 2.37
CA PRO A 122 12.06 -6.83 2.15
C PRO A 122 13.21 -7.04 3.14
N GLY A 123 13.23 -8.20 3.79
CA GLY A 123 14.12 -8.50 4.91
C GLY A 123 13.37 -8.70 6.24
N THR A 124 12.15 -8.17 6.37
CA THR A 124 11.20 -8.60 7.39
C THR A 124 10.38 -9.80 6.89
N ASP A 125 9.56 -10.37 7.75
CA ASP A 125 8.52 -11.34 7.38
C ASP A 125 7.15 -10.68 7.19
N GLU A 126 7.06 -9.36 7.02
CA GLU A 126 5.79 -8.63 7.01
C GLU A 126 5.34 -8.15 5.62
N TYR A 127 4.04 -8.23 5.39
CA TYR A 127 3.34 -7.65 4.24
C TYR A 127 2.34 -6.61 4.76
N VAL A 128 2.56 -5.34 4.45
CA VAL A 128 1.72 -4.23 4.92
C VAL A 128 0.39 -4.24 4.18
N LEU A 129 -0.72 -4.14 4.90
CA LEU A 129 -2.06 -4.19 4.35
C LEU A 129 -2.37 -2.94 3.50
N GLY A 130 -3.07 -3.18 2.40
CA GLY A 130 -3.78 -2.19 1.61
C GLY A 130 -5.29 -2.46 1.71
N ALA A 131 -5.91 -2.77 0.58
CA ALA A 131 -7.25 -3.34 0.49
C ALA A 131 -7.34 -4.22 -0.77
N PRO A 132 -8.02 -5.39 -0.73
CA PRO A 132 -8.12 -6.25 -1.90
C PRO A 132 -8.89 -5.55 -3.03
N LEU A 133 -8.55 -5.89 -4.28
CA LEU A 133 -9.26 -5.40 -5.48
C LEU A 133 -10.40 -6.33 -5.90
N PHE A 134 -10.22 -7.63 -5.73
CA PHE A 134 -11.20 -8.65 -6.13
C PHE A 134 -12.09 -9.06 -4.96
N ARG A 135 -13.27 -9.60 -5.28
CA ARG A 135 -14.16 -10.21 -4.28
C ARG A 135 -13.61 -11.49 -3.70
N LYS A 136 -12.77 -12.21 -4.46
CA LYS A 136 -12.12 -13.42 -4.03
C LYS A 136 -10.81 -13.62 -4.78
N ALA A 137 -9.76 -14.00 -4.06
CA ALA A 137 -8.52 -14.50 -4.63
C ALA A 137 -8.09 -15.75 -3.87
N THR A 138 -7.41 -16.69 -4.53
CA THR A 138 -6.86 -17.89 -3.88
C THR A 138 -5.40 -18.00 -4.26
N LEU A 139 -4.53 -18.08 -3.24
CA LEU A 139 -3.10 -18.33 -3.39
C LEU A 139 -2.84 -19.81 -3.13
N HIS A 140 -2.16 -20.47 -4.06
CA HIS A 140 -1.70 -21.85 -3.90
C HIS A 140 -0.19 -21.83 -3.68
N PHE A 141 0.27 -22.29 -2.53
CA PHE A 141 1.68 -22.25 -2.17
C PHE A 141 2.38 -23.57 -2.49
N GLU A 142 3.70 -23.51 -2.66
CA GLU A 142 4.53 -24.69 -2.93
C GLU A 142 4.50 -25.73 -1.79
N ASN A 143 4.20 -25.31 -0.55
CA ASN A 143 4.03 -26.21 0.59
C ASN A 143 2.70 -27.02 0.55
N GLY A 144 1.93 -26.90 -0.53
CA GLY A 144 0.65 -27.59 -0.74
C GLY A 144 -0.55 -26.96 -0.03
N LYS A 145 -0.33 -25.93 0.79
CA LYS A 145 -1.43 -25.18 1.43
C LYS A 145 -1.97 -24.12 0.49
N SER A 146 -3.16 -23.61 0.82
CA SER A 146 -3.79 -22.53 0.08
C SER A 146 -4.35 -21.49 1.03
N LEU A 147 -4.31 -20.22 0.62
CA LEU A 147 -4.92 -19.10 1.33
C LEU A 147 -6.03 -18.52 0.45
N THR A 148 -7.23 -18.39 1.01
CA THR A 148 -8.35 -17.69 0.37
C THR A 148 -8.44 -16.27 0.93
N ILE A 149 -8.41 -15.29 0.05
CA ILE A 149 -8.75 -13.90 0.35
C ILE A 149 -10.20 -13.72 -0.06
N ASP A 150 -11.08 -13.45 0.90
CA ASP A 150 -12.53 -13.40 0.71
C ASP A 150 -13.07 -12.03 1.14
N ALA A 151 -13.55 -11.26 0.16
CA ALA A 151 -14.05 -9.89 0.30
C ALA A 151 -15.34 -9.72 -0.52
N PRO A 152 -16.42 -10.46 -0.23
CA PRO A 152 -17.56 -10.60 -1.14
C PRO A 152 -18.27 -9.28 -1.44
N ASP A 153 -18.22 -8.35 -0.50
CA ASP A 153 -18.86 -7.03 -0.61
C ASP A 153 -17.98 -6.01 -1.35
N ASN A 154 -16.80 -6.40 -1.83
CA ASN A 154 -15.91 -5.53 -2.59
C ASN A 154 -16.59 -5.02 -3.88
N SER A 155 -16.52 -3.72 -4.08
CA SER A 155 -17.05 -3.00 -5.23
C SER A 155 -16.23 -1.72 -5.47
N PRO A 156 -16.51 -0.94 -6.54
CA PRO A 156 -15.92 0.39 -6.71
C PRO A 156 -16.20 1.34 -5.52
N GLU A 157 -17.35 1.19 -4.87
CA GLU A 157 -17.77 1.99 -3.71
C GLU A 157 -17.22 1.41 -2.39
N ASN A 158 -17.29 0.09 -2.22
CA ASN A 158 -16.87 -0.60 -1.01
C ASN A 158 -15.37 -0.92 -1.06
N MET A 159 -14.54 0.11 -0.84
CA MET A 159 -13.08 0.03 -0.93
C MET A 159 -12.37 0.01 0.43
N TYR A 160 -13.07 0.33 1.53
CA TYR A 160 -12.48 0.41 2.86
C TYR A 160 -12.65 -0.91 3.62
N ILE A 161 -11.69 -1.23 4.48
CA ILE A 161 -11.76 -2.41 5.35
C ILE A 161 -12.46 -2.01 6.66
N GLU A 162 -13.67 -2.53 6.89
CA GLU A 162 -14.38 -2.38 8.15
C GLU A 162 -13.81 -3.30 9.22
N SER A 163 -13.58 -4.57 8.84
CA SER A 163 -13.03 -5.60 9.72
C SER A 163 -12.22 -6.61 8.89
N LEU A 164 -11.26 -7.28 9.54
CA LEU A 164 -10.52 -8.39 8.97
C LEU A 164 -10.53 -9.54 9.98
N LYS A 165 -10.79 -10.75 9.50
CA LYS A 165 -10.61 -11.99 10.25
C LYS A 165 -9.58 -12.88 9.57
N VAL A 166 -8.64 -13.39 10.34
CA VAL A 166 -7.68 -14.41 9.91
C VAL A 166 -8.09 -15.72 10.54
N ASN A 167 -8.52 -16.68 9.71
CA ASN A 167 -9.01 -17.99 10.17
C ASN A 167 -10.09 -17.87 11.27
N CYS A 168 -11.08 -17.00 11.03
CA CYS A 168 -12.21 -16.68 11.92
C CYS A 168 -11.85 -15.92 13.22
N VAL A 169 -10.59 -15.51 13.41
CA VAL A 169 -10.14 -14.70 14.54
C VAL A 169 -10.04 -13.24 14.12
N ASP A 170 -10.57 -12.32 14.93
CA ASP A 170 -10.49 -10.88 14.67
C ASP A 170 -9.03 -10.40 14.58
N TYR A 171 -8.76 -9.54 13.60
CA TYR A 171 -7.41 -9.12 13.25
C TYR A 171 -7.35 -7.62 12.96
N SER A 172 -6.77 -6.86 13.89
CA SER A 172 -6.68 -5.40 13.82
C SER A 172 -5.41 -4.89 13.14
N ARG A 173 -4.33 -5.68 13.11
CA ARG A 173 -3.02 -5.26 12.61
C ARG A 173 -3.07 -4.81 11.15
N ASN A 174 -2.17 -3.91 10.81
CA ASN A 174 -2.00 -3.34 9.47
C ASN A 174 -0.95 -4.09 8.63
N TYR A 175 -0.59 -5.30 9.01
CA TYR A 175 0.31 -6.17 8.27
C TYR A 175 -0.10 -7.61 8.46
N LEU A 176 0.35 -8.50 7.57
CA LEU A 176 0.31 -9.95 7.72
C LEU A 176 1.74 -10.45 7.78
N THR A 177 2.00 -11.48 8.58
CA THR A 177 3.31 -12.14 8.54
C THR A 177 3.36 -13.18 7.42
N HIS A 178 4.56 -13.52 6.97
CA HIS A 178 4.80 -14.59 6.00
C HIS A 178 4.30 -15.93 6.56
N GLY A 179 4.43 -16.12 7.88
CA GLY A 179 3.85 -17.25 8.59
C GLY A 179 2.31 -17.29 8.52
N ASP A 180 1.64 -16.15 8.69
CA ASP A 180 0.18 -16.07 8.53
C ASP A 180 -0.25 -16.51 7.13
N LEU A 181 0.48 -16.08 6.09
CA LEU A 181 0.19 -16.45 4.70
C LEU A 181 0.44 -17.94 4.45
N LEU A 182 1.64 -18.44 4.75
CA LEU A 182 2.04 -19.83 4.47
C LEU A 182 1.26 -20.87 5.28
N ASN A 183 0.65 -20.47 6.39
CA ASN A 183 -0.26 -21.35 7.13
C ASN A 183 -1.57 -21.64 6.38
N GLY A 184 -1.90 -20.83 5.37
CA GLY A 184 -3.11 -20.97 4.56
C GLY A 184 -4.39 -20.65 5.34
N GLY A 185 -5.52 -21.13 4.82
CA GLY A 185 -6.84 -20.89 5.39
C GLY A 185 -7.54 -19.71 4.74
N THR A 186 -8.12 -18.79 5.52
CA THR A 186 -8.94 -17.70 4.98
C THR A 186 -8.65 -16.35 5.65
N LEU A 187 -8.43 -15.33 4.82
CA LEU A 187 -8.52 -13.92 5.18
C LEU A 187 -9.91 -13.41 4.76
N ARG A 188 -10.76 -13.07 5.73
CA ARG A 188 -12.11 -12.55 5.47
C ARG A 188 -12.11 -11.05 5.72
N PHE A 189 -12.29 -10.28 4.65
CA PHE A 189 -12.41 -8.83 4.69
C PHE A 189 -13.88 -8.43 4.61
N ASP A 190 -14.35 -7.71 5.61
CA ASP A 190 -15.64 -7.03 5.54
C ASP A 190 -15.39 -5.63 4.96
N MET A 191 -15.91 -5.39 3.75
CA MET A 191 -15.66 -4.17 2.99
C MET A 191 -16.78 -3.15 3.20
N GLY A 192 -16.44 -1.88 3.34
CA GLY A 192 -17.37 -0.77 3.53
C GLY A 192 -17.11 0.39 2.57
N SER A 193 -18.13 1.23 2.37
CA SER A 193 -18.04 2.45 1.56
C SER A 193 -17.56 3.67 2.33
N GLN A 194 -17.43 3.55 3.65
CA GLN A 194 -16.92 4.59 4.54
C GLN A 194 -15.68 4.08 5.27
N PRO A 195 -14.73 4.96 5.63
CA PRO A 195 -13.55 4.55 6.36
C PRO A 195 -13.87 4.22 7.82
N ASN A 196 -13.43 3.05 8.29
CA ASN A 196 -13.39 2.74 9.73
C ASN A 196 -12.18 3.41 10.39
N MET A 197 -12.37 4.62 10.91
CA MET A 197 -11.31 5.40 11.57
C MET A 197 -10.85 4.84 12.92
N LYS A 198 -11.39 3.71 13.38
CA LYS A 198 -10.98 3.05 14.64
C LYS A 198 -10.07 1.85 14.42
N ARG A 199 -10.08 1.24 13.23
CA ARG A 199 -9.33 0.02 12.92
C ARG A 199 -7.86 0.36 12.62
N GLY A 200 -6.92 -0.38 13.21
CA GLY A 200 -5.51 -0.29 12.85
C GLY A 200 -4.84 1.00 13.31
N THR A 201 -5.33 1.58 14.39
CA THR A 201 -4.86 2.88 14.91
C THR A 201 -3.94 2.73 16.12
N GLN A 202 -3.89 1.55 16.74
CA GLN A 202 -3.10 1.33 17.95
C GLN A 202 -1.65 1.01 17.61
N PRO A 203 -0.67 1.37 18.47
CA PRO A 203 0.74 1.08 18.22
C PRO A 203 1.06 -0.38 17.93
N GLU A 204 0.35 -1.33 18.56
CA GLU A 204 0.49 -2.77 18.31
C GLU A 204 -0.04 -3.23 16.94
N ASP A 205 -0.82 -2.40 16.26
CA ASP A 205 -1.31 -2.68 14.92
C ASP A 205 -0.29 -2.30 13.84
N TYR A 206 0.73 -1.50 14.17
CA TYR A 206 1.66 -0.98 13.17
C TYR A 206 2.68 -2.03 12.73
N PRO A 207 3.12 -1.97 11.46
CA PRO A 207 4.18 -2.84 10.99
C PRO A 207 5.54 -2.47 11.60
N TYR A 208 6.52 -3.34 11.38
CA TYR A 208 7.89 -3.25 11.85
C TYR A 208 8.55 -1.90 11.58
N SER A 209 9.24 -1.38 12.59
CA SER A 209 10.21 -0.28 12.44
C SER A 209 11.37 -0.54 13.39
N PHE A 210 12.60 -0.37 12.91
CA PHE A 210 13.81 -0.63 13.68
C PHE A 210 13.86 0.16 15.01
N SER A 211 13.42 1.43 15.00
CA SER A 211 13.36 2.25 16.20
C SER A 211 12.41 1.71 17.29
N ASN A 212 11.41 0.90 16.92
CA ASN A 212 10.51 0.24 17.88
C ASN A 212 11.09 -1.06 18.43
N GLU A 213 11.95 -1.75 17.67
CA GLU A 213 12.64 -2.96 18.13
C GLU A 213 13.67 -2.63 19.21
N LEU A 214 14.47 -1.58 19.02
CA LEU A 214 15.50 -1.15 19.98
C LEU A 214 14.95 -0.65 21.32
N LYS A 215 13.66 -0.31 21.38
CA LYS A 215 12.98 0.17 22.60
C LYS A 215 12.35 -0.98 23.42
N LYS A 216 12.35 -2.21 22.90
CA LYS A 216 11.89 -3.42 23.62
C LYS A 216 13.01 -4.01 24.48
#